data_AF-X0V5S7-F1
#
_entry.id   AF-X0V5S7-F1
#
_cell.length_a   1.000
_cell.length_b   1.000
_cell.length_c   1.000
_cell.angle_alpha   90.00
_cell.angle_beta   90.00
_cell.angle_gamma   90.00
#
_symmetry.space_group_name_H-M   'P 1'
#
loop_
_entity.id
_entity.type
_entity.pdbx_description
1 polymer ?
#
loop_
_entity_poly.entity_id
_entity_poly.type
_entity_poly.pdbx_seq_one_letter_code
_entity_poly.pdbx_strand_id
1 'polypeptide(L)'
;AGVLLTAANLESIDPPRAIIAAFQDVVSAKKDGERAVDRAVAEQNRILARARGDAVRIREEALGYAHTRVSQARGEAASFLSVLTEYRKDPKVFRQRLLLETLETILPDIRTYILDQKPTDPPTRVKIIETERE
;
A
#
# COMPACT_ATOMS: atom_id res chain seq x y z
N ALA A 1 -29.90 88.78 41.04
CA ALA A 1 -30.04 88.23 39.67
C ALA A 1 -29.73 86.75 39.72
N GLY A 2 -30.67 85.91 39.27
CA GLY A 2 -30.55 84.45 39.30
C GLY A 2 -30.10 83.90 37.95
N VAL A 3 -29.35 82.80 37.97
CA VAL A 3 -28.91 82.06 36.77
C VAL A 3 -29.78 80.81 36.64
N LEU A 4 -30.43 80.64 35.48
CA LEU A 4 -31.22 79.45 35.15
C LEU A 4 -30.33 78.47 34.37
N LEU A 5 -29.92 77.39 35.03
CA LEU A 5 -29.14 76.31 34.42
C LEU A 5 -30.04 75.52 33.45
N THR A 6 -29.75 75.62 32.15
CA THR A 6 -30.48 74.92 31.09
C THR A 6 -29.57 73.84 30.54
N ALA A 7 -29.76 72.61 31.02
CA ALA A 7 -29.07 71.38 30.63
C ALA A 7 -27.56 71.29 30.94
N ALA A 8 -27.23 70.40 31.87
CA ALA A 8 -25.88 69.88 32.04
C ALA A 8 -25.68 68.73 31.03
N ASN A 9 -24.84 68.94 30.02
CA ASN A 9 -24.40 67.85 29.14
C ASN A 9 -23.36 67.02 29.88
N LEU A 10 -23.73 65.79 30.21
CA LEU A 10 -22.83 64.80 30.79
C LEU A 10 -21.96 64.22 29.67
N GLU A 11 -20.90 64.93 29.28
CA GLU A 11 -19.88 64.37 28.40
C GLU A 11 -19.09 63.29 29.16
N SER A 12 -19.28 62.05 28.72
CA SER A 12 -18.44 60.89 29.05
C SER A 12 -18.61 60.33 30.46
N ILE A 13 -19.58 59.42 30.63
CA ILE A 13 -19.50 58.39 31.66
C ILE A 13 -18.50 57.34 31.16
N ASP A 14 -17.21 57.55 31.42
CA ASP A 14 -16.25 56.46 31.36
C ASP A 14 -16.58 55.50 32.52
N PRO A 15 -16.87 54.20 32.25
CA PRO A 15 -17.15 53.26 33.32
C PRO A 15 -15.95 53.20 34.29
N PRO A 16 -16.19 53.20 35.61
CA PRO A 16 -15.13 53.23 36.60
C PRO A 16 -14.15 52.07 36.36
N ARG A 17 -12.84 52.34 36.51
CA ARG A 17 -11.74 51.40 36.19
C ARG A 17 -11.92 49.99 36.75
N ALA A 18 -12.70 49.84 37.82
CA ALA A 18 -13.06 48.55 38.44
C ALA A 18 -13.91 47.61 37.56
N ILE A 19 -14.67 48.11 36.58
CA ILE A 19 -15.63 47.31 35.80
C ILE A 19 -15.03 46.80 34.47
N ILE A 20 -14.00 47.47 33.95
CA ILE A 20 -13.38 47.14 32.65
C ILE A 20 -12.80 45.72 32.64
N ALA A 21 -12.20 45.27 33.74
CA ALA A 21 -11.64 43.92 33.86
C ALA A 21 -12.70 42.82 33.73
N ALA A 22 -13.88 43.00 34.35
CA ALA A 22 -14.98 42.04 34.27
C ALA A 22 -15.59 41.97 32.85
N PHE A 23 -15.69 43.09 32.14
CA PHE A 23 -16.14 43.10 30.74
C PHE A 23 -15.13 42.45 29.80
N GLN A 24 -13.83 42.70 29.99
CA GLN A 24 -12.77 42.07 29.21
C GLN A 24 -12.74 40.55 29.42
N ASP A 25 -13.02 40.08 30.62
CA ASP A 25 -13.08 38.65 30.94
C ASP A 25 -14.26 37.96 30.22
N VAL A 26 -15.46 38.55 30.26
CA VAL A 26 -16.64 38.01 29.54
C VAL A 26 -16.40 37.95 28.02
N VAL A 27 -15.76 38.96 27.44
CA VAL A 27 -15.42 38.97 26.01
C VAL A 27 -14.38 37.91 25.68
N SER A 28 -13.37 37.74 26.53
CA SER A 28 -12.32 36.72 26.37
C SER A 28 -12.92 35.32 26.46
N ALA A 29 -13.77 35.05 27.45
CA ALA A 29 -14.48 33.80 27.63
C ALA A 29 -15.38 33.48 26.43
N LYS A 30 -16.09 34.48 25.87
CA LYS A 30 -16.88 34.30 24.64
C LYS A 30 -16.00 33.88 23.45
N LYS A 31 -14.86 34.55 23.25
CA LYS A 31 -13.91 34.22 22.18
C LYS A 31 -13.25 32.85 22.39
N ASP A 32 -12.99 32.45 23.64
CA ASP A 32 -12.54 31.09 23.97
C ASP A 32 -13.60 30.04 23.62
N GLY A 33 -14.87 30.31 23.93
CA GLY A 33 -16.00 29.48 23.55
C GLY A 33 -16.13 29.31 22.05
N GLU A 34 -16.11 30.40 21.29
CA GLU A 34 -16.13 30.38 19.82
C GLU A 34 -14.95 29.56 19.26
N ARG A 35 -13.74 29.78 19.77
CA ARG A 35 -12.56 28.98 19.38
C ARG A 35 -12.68 27.50 19.74
N ALA A 36 -13.37 27.15 20.81
CA ALA A 36 -13.61 25.75 21.18
C ALA A 36 -14.57 25.08 20.18
N VAL A 37 -15.64 25.78 19.81
CA VAL A 37 -16.61 25.31 18.81
C VAL A 37 -15.94 25.17 17.44
N ASP A 38 -15.20 26.17 16.98
CA ASP A 38 -14.51 26.13 15.69
C ASP A 38 -13.53 24.97 15.60
N ARG A 39 -12.78 24.70 16.69
CA ARG A 39 -11.88 23.53 16.77
C ARG A 39 -12.64 22.22 16.71
N ALA A 40 -13.79 22.11 17.37
CA ALA A 40 -14.60 20.90 17.34
C ALA A 40 -15.17 20.64 15.93
N VAL A 41 -15.67 21.69 15.27
CA VAL A 41 -16.16 21.61 13.88
C VAL A 41 -15.03 21.25 12.92
N ALA A 42 -13.85 21.86 13.07
CA ALA A 42 -12.69 21.53 12.26
C ALA A 42 -12.27 20.06 12.43
N GLU A 43 -12.25 19.55 13.67
CA GLU A 43 -11.92 18.15 13.95
C GLU A 43 -12.97 17.19 13.40
N GLN A 44 -14.26 17.51 13.56
CA GLN A 44 -15.36 16.73 12.97
C GLN A 44 -15.21 16.64 11.45
N ASN A 45 -14.95 17.77 10.79
CA ASN A 45 -14.73 17.81 9.35
C ASN A 45 -13.50 17.01 8.93
N ARG A 46 -12.41 17.08 9.72
CA ARG A 46 -11.19 16.31 9.48
C ARG A 46 -11.43 14.80 9.57
N ILE A 47 -12.15 14.35 10.60
CA ILE A 47 -12.52 12.94 10.79
C ILE A 47 -13.40 12.48 9.63
N LEU A 48 -14.42 13.26 9.27
CA LEU A 48 -15.35 12.92 8.18
C LEU A 48 -14.62 12.81 6.83
N ALA A 49 -13.72 13.76 6.53
CA ALA A 49 -12.93 13.74 5.31
C ALA A 49 -12.01 12.51 5.27
N ARG A 50 -11.34 12.18 6.38
CA ARG A 50 -10.51 10.97 6.48
C ARG A 50 -11.32 9.70 6.29
N ALA A 51 -12.45 9.57 6.98
CA ALA A 51 -13.32 8.40 6.88
C ALA A 51 -13.84 8.19 5.44
N ARG A 52 -14.21 9.28 4.75
CA ARG A 52 -14.59 9.22 3.32
C ARG A 52 -13.42 8.79 2.44
N GLY A 53 -12.24 9.35 2.67
CA GLY A 53 -11.02 8.96 1.95
C GLY A 53 -10.68 7.49 2.14
N ASP A 54 -10.75 6.98 3.38
CA ASP A 54 -10.53 5.57 3.69
C ASP A 54 -11.57 4.67 3.05
N ALA A 55 -12.85 5.04 3.06
CA ALA A 55 -13.91 4.28 2.42
C ALA A 55 -13.70 4.17 0.90
N VAL A 56 -13.33 5.27 0.24
CA VAL A 56 -13.00 5.27 -1.18
C VAL A 56 -11.77 4.40 -1.45
N ARG A 57 -10.71 4.58 -0.66
CA ARG A 57 -9.47 3.81 -0.80
C ARG A 57 -9.73 2.30 -0.68
N ILE A 58 -10.43 1.86 0.36
CA ILE A 58 -10.78 0.44 0.56
C ILE A 58 -11.59 -0.10 -0.61
N ARG A 59 -12.56 0.67 -1.11
CA ARG A 59 -13.38 0.26 -2.27
C ARG A 59 -12.54 0.10 -3.53
N GLU A 60 -11.68 1.07 -3.83
CA GLU A 60 -10.82 1.02 -5.03
C GLU A 60 -9.75 -0.08 -4.92
N GLU A 61 -9.16 -0.29 -3.73
CA GLU A 61 -8.25 -1.42 -3.47
C GLU A 61 -8.95 -2.76 -3.71
N ALA A 62 -10.18 -2.93 -3.22
CA ALA A 62 -10.97 -4.14 -3.42
C ALA A 62 -11.32 -4.38 -4.90
N LEU A 63 -11.71 -3.33 -5.63
CA LEU A 63 -11.98 -3.40 -7.06
C LEU A 63 -10.71 -3.76 -7.86
N GLY A 64 -9.58 -3.12 -7.54
CA GLY A 64 -8.29 -3.40 -8.15
C GLY A 64 -7.83 -4.83 -7.91
N TYR A 65 -7.99 -5.33 -6.68
CA TYR A 65 -7.70 -6.72 -6.34
C TYR A 65 -8.57 -7.69 -7.14
N ALA A 66 -9.89 -7.47 -7.17
CA ALA A 66 -10.82 -8.31 -7.91
C ALA A 66 -10.48 -8.34 -9.41
N HIS A 67 -10.20 -7.18 -10.01
CA HIS A 67 -9.80 -7.08 -11.41
C HIS A 67 -8.50 -7.83 -11.69
N THR A 68 -7.51 -7.67 -10.82
CA THR A 68 -6.21 -8.35 -10.92
C THR A 68 -6.39 -9.87 -10.85
N ARG A 69 -7.15 -10.37 -9.88
CA ARG A 69 -7.42 -11.80 -9.71
C ARG A 69 -8.12 -12.40 -10.93
N VAL A 70 -9.14 -11.72 -11.46
CA VAL A 70 -9.86 -12.18 -12.65
C VAL A 70 -8.94 -12.17 -13.89
N SER A 71 -8.13 -11.13 -14.05
CA SER A 71 -7.21 -11.00 -15.18
C SER A 71 -6.11 -12.06 -15.15
N GLN A 72 -5.53 -12.32 -13.97
CA GLN A 72 -4.57 -13.41 -13.76
C GLN A 72 -5.17 -14.76 -14.11
N ALA A 73 -6.35 -15.08 -13.55
CA ALA A 73 -7.03 -16.33 -13.83
C ALA A 73 -7.35 -16.52 -15.32
N ARG A 74 -7.77 -15.44 -16.01
CA ARG A 74 -8.00 -15.47 -17.47
C ARG A 74 -6.71 -15.67 -18.27
N GLY A 75 -5.62 -15.01 -17.87
CA GLY A 75 -4.31 -15.16 -18.50
C GLY A 75 -3.77 -16.58 -18.35
N GLU A 76 -3.82 -17.12 -17.14
CA GLU A 76 -3.43 -18.52 -16.85
C GLU A 76 -4.25 -19.52 -17.66
N ALA A 77 -5.58 -19.33 -17.71
CA ALA A 77 -6.45 -20.18 -18.50
C ALA A 77 -6.13 -20.10 -20.00
N ALA A 78 -5.88 -18.89 -20.53
CA ALA A 78 -5.50 -18.71 -21.93
C ALA A 78 -4.15 -19.38 -22.26
N SER A 79 -3.15 -19.20 -21.39
CA SER A 79 -1.86 -19.88 -21.54
C SER A 79 -2.00 -21.40 -21.51
N PHE A 80 -2.78 -21.94 -20.57
CA PHE A 80 -3.06 -23.37 -20.51
C PHE A 80 -3.75 -23.88 -21.78
N LEU A 81 -4.77 -23.17 -22.27
CA LEU A 81 -5.47 -23.55 -23.50
C LEU A 81 -4.55 -23.51 -24.72
N SER A 82 -3.64 -22.55 -24.80
CA SER A 82 -2.63 -22.48 -25.86
C SER A 82 -1.73 -23.72 -25.85
N VAL A 83 -1.17 -24.06 -24.68
CA VAL A 83 -0.33 -25.25 -24.51
C VAL A 83 -1.11 -26.54 -24.83
N LEU A 84 -2.34 -26.65 -24.33
CA LEU A 84 -3.21 -27.79 -24.58
C LEU A 84 -3.52 -27.96 -26.08
N THR A 85 -3.72 -26.86 -26.79
CA THR A 85 -3.98 -26.87 -28.23
C THR A 85 -2.77 -27.41 -28.99
N GLU A 86 -1.56 -26.96 -28.68
CA GLU A 86 -0.34 -27.51 -29.28
C GLU A 86 -0.10 -28.97 -28.91
N TYR A 87 -0.29 -29.33 -27.65
CA TYR A 87 -0.18 -30.72 -27.19
C TYR A 87 -1.12 -31.67 -27.95
N ARG A 88 -2.36 -31.23 -28.20
CA ARG A 88 -3.36 -32.02 -28.94
C ARG A 88 -2.99 -32.26 -30.41
N LYS A 89 -2.16 -31.40 -31.02
CA LYS A 89 -1.72 -31.59 -32.42
C LYS A 89 -0.79 -32.80 -32.56
N ASP A 90 0.22 -32.89 -31.68
CA ASP A 90 1.11 -34.05 -31.62
C ASP A 90 1.65 -34.29 -30.19
N PRO A 91 0.99 -35.18 -29.42
CA PRO A 91 1.41 -35.50 -28.06
C PRO A 91 2.81 -36.11 -27.94
N LYS A 92 3.28 -36.84 -28.96
CA LYS A 92 4.58 -37.53 -28.90
C LYS A 92 5.71 -36.53 -29.07
N VAL A 93 5.63 -35.68 -30.09
CA VAL A 93 6.64 -34.63 -30.35
C VAL A 93 6.68 -33.64 -29.20
N PHE A 94 5.53 -33.26 -28.64
CA PHE A 94 5.47 -32.35 -27.49
C PHE A 94 6.20 -32.90 -26.27
N ARG A 95 5.93 -34.17 -25.88
CA ARG A 95 6.61 -34.81 -24.73
C ARG A 95 8.12 -34.92 -24.96
N GLN A 96 8.53 -35.24 -26.18
CA GLN A 96 9.94 -35.36 -26.51
C GLN A 96 10.66 -34.01 -26.45
N ARG A 97 10.05 -32.94 -26.98
CA ARG A 97 10.59 -31.57 -26.83
C ARG A 97 10.72 -31.18 -25.36
N LEU A 98 9.65 -31.36 -24.57
CA LEU A 98 9.65 -31.02 -23.15
C LEU A 98 10.75 -31.76 -22.38
N LEU A 99 10.95 -33.05 -22.68
CA LEU A 99 12.02 -33.84 -22.08
C LEU A 99 13.40 -33.27 -22.43
N LEU A 100 13.64 -32.93 -23.70
CA LEU A 100 14.91 -32.38 -24.16
C LEU A 100 15.19 -31.00 -23.56
N GLU A 101 14.21 -30.11 -23.50
CA GLU A 101 14.32 -28.79 -22.85
C GLU A 101 14.61 -28.92 -21.34
N THR A 102 13.94 -29.88 -20.68
CA THR A 102 14.19 -30.17 -19.26
C THR A 102 15.62 -30.68 -19.07
N LEU A 103 16.06 -31.62 -19.92
CA LEU A 103 17.43 -32.14 -19.90
C LEU A 103 18.45 -31.03 -20.13
N GLU A 104 18.24 -30.14 -21.11
CA GLU A 104 19.10 -28.98 -21.36
C GLU A 104 19.22 -28.07 -20.13
N THR A 105 18.12 -27.90 -19.39
CA THR A 105 18.11 -27.06 -18.18
C THR A 105 18.84 -27.71 -17.01
N ILE A 106 18.66 -29.02 -16.79
CA ILE A 106 19.21 -29.71 -15.62
C ILE A 106 20.63 -30.25 -15.82
N LEU A 107 21.00 -30.62 -17.06
CA LEU A 107 22.29 -31.24 -17.36
C LEU A 107 23.50 -30.40 -16.94
N PRO A 108 23.50 -29.06 -17.02
CA PRO A 108 24.61 -28.23 -16.53
C PRO A 108 24.88 -28.39 -15.03
N ASP A 109 23.84 -28.62 -14.23
CA ASP A 109 23.93 -28.67 -12.76
C ASP A 109 24.18 -30.10 -12.22
N ILE A 110 24.21 -31.12 -13.09
CA ILE A 110 24.37 -32.52 -12.68
C ILE A 110 25.86 -32.88 -12.64
N ARG A 111 26.36 -33.24 -11.45
CA ARG A 111 27.67 -33.87 -11.28
C ARG A 111 27.68 -35.26 -11.89
N THR A 112 28.43 -35.42 -12.97
CA THR A 112 28.57 -36.69 -13.68
C THR A 112 29.81 -37.44 -13.17
N TYR A 113 29.62 -38.66 -12.69
CA TYR A 113 30.72 -39.54 -12.27
C TYR A 113 30.94 -40.60 -13.35
N ILE A 114 32.04 -40.52 -14.11
CA ILE A 114 32.40 -41.52 -15.12
C ILE A 114 33.27 -42.58 -14.46
N LEU A 115 32.76 -43.81 -14.38
CA LEU A 115 33.52 -44.97 -13.92
C LEU A 115 34.15 -45.66 -15.14
N ASP A 116 35.45 -45.47 -15.36
CA ASP A 116 36.21 -46.28 -16.31
C ASP A 116 36.54 -47.62 -15.64
N GLN A 117 35.79 -48.66 -15.98
CA GLN A 117 36.09 -50.04 -15.60
C GLN A 117 36.46 -50.82 -16.84
N LYS A 118 37.76 -51.09 -17.02
CA LYS A 118 38.21 -52.16 -17.92
C LYS A 118 37.95 -53.51 -17.24
N PRO A 119 37.48 -54.53 -17.99
CA PRO A 119 37.10 -55.84 -17.41
C PRO A 119 38.20 -56.60 -16.65
N THR A 120 39.46 -56.16 -16.74
CA THR A 120 40.64 -56.87 -16.22
C THR A 120 41.44 -56.09 -15.17
N ASP A 121 40.97 -54.95 -14.66
CA ASP A 121 41.68 -54.22 -13.60
C ASP A 121 41.25 -54.65 -12.17
N PRO A 122 42.20 -54.75 -11.21
CA PRO A 122 41.90 -55.02 -9.79
C PRO A 122 41.04 -53.88 -9.20
N PRO A 123 40.35 -54.07 -8.04
CA PRO A 123 39.36 -53.11 -7.53
C PRO A 123 39.96 -51.70 -7.37
N THR A 124 39.68 -50.84 -8.34
CA THR A 124 40.25 -49.50 -8.46
C THR A 124 39.62 -48.56 -7.44
N ARG A 125 40.46 -47.76 -6.75
CA ARG A 125 39.99 -46.61 -5.97
C ARG A 125 39.29 -45.63 -6.91
N VAL A 126 38.00 -45.41 -6.68
CA VAL A 126 37.18 -44.42 -7.41
C VAL A 126 37.87 -43.06 -7.32
N LYS A 127 38.51 -42.61 -8.40
CA LYS A 127 38.88 -41.21 -8.55
C LYS A 127 37.65 -40.49 -9.05
N ILE A 128 37.03 -39.72 -8.17
CA ILE A 128 36.04 -38.73 -8.55
C ILE A 128 36.79 -37.69 -9.40
N ILE A 129 36.57 -37.73 -10.71
CA ILE A 129 36.97 -36.64 -11.58
C ILE A 129 35.79 -35.69 -11.58
N GLU A 130 35.83 -34.67 -10.71
CA GLU A 130 34.92 -33.54 -10.87
C GLU A 130 35.22 -32.93 -12.25
N THR A 131 34.20 -32.88 -13.11
CA THR A 131 34.27 -32.08 -14.32
C THR A 131 34.20 -30.63 -13.86
N GLU A 132 35.36 -30.03 -13.56
CA GLU A 132 35.47 -28.58 -13.52
C GLU A 132 35.18 -28.06 -14.93
N ARG A 133 34.17 -27.22 -15.04
CA ARG A 133 33.95 -26.37 -16.22
C ARG A 133 34.06 -24.92 -15.75
N GLU A 134 34.93 -24.17 -16.43
CA GLU A 134 34.96 -22.70 -16.45
C GLU A 134 33.62 -22.11 -16.88
#